data_AF-A0A964NGV7-F1
#
_entry.id   AF-A0A964NGV7-F1
#
_cell.length_a   1.000
_cell.length_b   1.000
_cell.length_c   1.000
_cell.angle_alpha   90.00
_cell.angle_beta   90.00
_cell.angle_gamma   90.00
#
_symmetry.space_group_name_H-M   'P 1'
#
loop_
_entity.id
_entity.type
_entity.pdbx_description
1 polymer ?
#
loop_
_entity_poly.entity_id
_entity_poly.type
_entity_poly.pdbx_seq_one_letter_code
_entity_poly.pdbx_strand_id
1 'polypeptide(L)' 'MRHLLEVKRYSSGDAGIKAKLTRAIVVGPIARLEFEPIDHHDFAKDTVIEAQLPAHFFAEQGYQEGET' A
#
# COMPACT_ATOMS: atom_id res chain seq x y z
N MET A 1 18.41 0.87 -7.62
CA MET A 1 18.05 0.14 -6.39
C MET A 1 16.56 0.31 -6.18
N ARG A 2 15.80 -0.78 -6.13
CA ARG A 2 14.36 -0.74 -5.88
C ARG A 2 14.17 -0.73 -4.36
N HIS A 3 13.51 0.30 -3.84
CA HIS A 3 13.20 0.36 -2.41
C HIS A 3 11.93 -0.46 -2.16
N LEU A 4 11.95 -1.30 -1.12
CA LEU A 4 10.77 -2.00 -0.62
C LEU A 4 10.05 -1.06 0.33
N LEU A 5 8.76 -0.86 0.11
CA LEU A 5 7.89 -0.19 1.08
C LEU A 5 7.39 -1.25 2.07
N GLU A 6 7.53 -0.97 3.35
CA GLU A 6 6.80 -1.72 4.38
C GLU A 6 5.33 -1.28 4.34
N VAL A 7 4.43 -2.25 4.29
CA VAL A 7 2.98 -2.02 4.30
C VAL A 7 2.44 -2.60 5.60
N LYS A 8 1.66 -1.79 6.33
CA LYS A 8 0.96 -2.19 7.55
C LYS A 8 -0.37 -1.44 7.64
N ARG A 9 -1.34 -2.00 8.36
CA ARG A 9 -2.60 -1.28 8.68
C ARG A 9 -2.30 -0.09 9.57
N TYR A 10 -2.85 1.07 9.23
CA TYR A 10 -2.62 2.29 9.97
C TYR A 10 -3.21 2.22 11.39
N SER A 11 -2.41 2.61 12.39
CA SER A 11 -2.86 2.91 13.75
C SER A 11 -2.58 4.36 14.10
N SER A 12 -3.41 4.97 14.95
CA SER A 12 -3.21 6.36 15.38
C SER A 12 -1.84 6.53 16.04
N GLY A 13 -1.05 7.49 15.54
CA GLY A 13 0.32 7.76 16.00
C GLY A 13 1.41 7.04 15.21
N ASP A 14 1.05 6.21 14.22
CA ASP A 14 2.04 5.66 13.29
C ASP A 14 2.72 6.74 12.46
N ALA A 15 4.05 6.63 12.34
CA ALA A 15 4.81 7.38 11.35
C ALA A 15 4.68 6.75 9.96
N GLY A 16 4.70 7.57 8.91
CA GLY A 16 4.66 7.12 7.52
C GLY A 16 3.60 7.85 6.71
N ILE A 17 3.27 7.28 5.55
CA ILE A 17 2.22 7.81 4.68
C ILE A 17 0.93 7.05 4.95
N LYS A 18 -0.08 7.76 5.45
CA LYS A 18 -1.43 7.21 5.57
C LYS A 18 -2.06 7.16 4.17
N ALA A 19 -2.43 5.98 3.72
CA ALA A 19 -2.92 5.79 2.35
C ALA A 19 -4.03 4.72 2.31
N LYS A 20 -4.91 4.84 1.32
CA LYS A 20 -5.98 3.87 1.06
C LYS A 20 -5.53 2.92 -0.04
N LEU A 21 -5.66 1.61 0.19
CA LEU A 21 -5.39 0.59 -0.84
C LEU A 21 -6.44 0.69 -1.94
N THR A 22 -6.07 1.08 -3.15
CA THR A 22 -7.02 1.21 -4.27
C THR A 22 -6.97 0.05 -5.23
N ARG A 23 -5.84 -0.66 -5.28
CA ARG A 23 -5.70 -1.84 -6.14
C ARG A 23 -4.74 -2.86 -5.56
N ALA A 24 -5.12 -4.12 -5.62
CA ALA A 24 -4.26 -5.26 -5.32
C ALA A 24 -4.26 -6.26 -6.47
N ILE A 25 -3.09 -6.49 -7.08
CA ILE A 25 -2.93 -7.43 -8.19
C ILE A 25 -1.91 -8.48 -7.79
N VAL A 26 -2.33 -9.75 -7.76
CA VAL A 26 -1.43 -10.88 -7.53
C VAL A 26 -1.04 -11.50 -8.86
N VAL A 27 0.25 -11.50 -9.19
CA VAL A 27 0.81 -12.13 -10.39
C VAL A 27 1.95 -13.04 -9.98
N GLY A 28 1.73 -14.35 -10.06
CA GLY A 28 2.73 -15.34 -9.63
C GLY A 28 3.12 -15.12 -8.17
N PRO A 29 4.42 -15.04 -7.83
CA PRO A 29 4.89 -14.93 -6.45
C PRO A 29 4.83 -13.51 -5.87
N ILE A 30 4.32 -12.52 -6.61
CA ILE A 30 4.35 -11.11 -6.23
C ILE A 30 2.92 -10.54 -6.20
N ALA A 31 2.60 -9.80 -5.15
CA ALA A 31 1.47 -8.90 -5.08
C ALA A 31 1.94 -7.46 -5.33
N ARG A 32 1.31 -6.76 -6.27
CA ARG A 32 1.47 -5.33 -6.50
C ARG A 32 0.29 -4.59 -5.88
N LEU A 33 0.59 -3.63 -5.02
CA LEU A 33 -0.39 -2.77 -4.37
C LEU A 33 -0.23 -1.34 -4.87
N GLU A 34 -1.35 -0.69 -5.17
CA GLU A 34 -1.43 0.73 -5.50
C GLU A 34 -2.24 1.43 -4.42
N PHE A 35 -1.75 2.57 -3.93
CA PHE A 35 -2.39 3.34 -2.87
C PHE A 35 -2.58 4.81 -3.26
N GLU A 36 -3.66 5.39 -2.77
CA GLU A 36 -3.88 6.84 -2.77
C GLU A 36 -3.55 7.40 -1.38
N PRO A 37 -2.66 8.41 -1.27
CA PRO A 37 -2.44 9.12 0.00
C PRO A 37 -3.76 9.72 0.51
N ILE A 38 -4.03 9.64 1.81
CA ILE A 38 -5.20 10.28 2.42
C ILE A 38 -4.92 11.77 2.69
N ASP A 39 -3.70 12.07 3.14
CA ASP A 39 -3.29 13.43 3.43
C ASP A 39 -2.62 14.03 2.19
N HIS A 40 -3.41 14.69 1.34
CA HIS A 40 -2.95 15.24 0.07
C HIS A 40 -2.10 16.53 0.18
N HIS A 41 -1.89 17.10 1.37
CA HIS A 41 -1.18 18.38 1.51
C HIS A 41 0.25 18.34 0.93
N ASP A 42 0.91 17.18 1.03
CA ASP A 42 2.29 17.00 0.57
C ASP A 42 2.40 16.25 -0.76
N PHE A 43 1.27 15.90 -1.38
CA PHE A 43 1.22 15.09 -2.60
C PHE A 43 0.47 15.80 -3.71
N ALA A 44 0.94 15.61 -4.95
CA ALA A 44 0.19 16.07 -6.11
C ALA A 44 -1.17 15.34 -6.15
N LYS A 45 -2.19 16.03 -6.68
CA LYS A 45 -3.46 15.39 -7.03
C LYS A 45 -3.17 14.19 -7.93
N ASP A 46 -3.84 13.07 -7.66
CA ASP A 46 -3.69 11.79 -8.39
C ASP A 46 -2.34 11.07 -8.18
N THR A 47 -1.61 11.39 -7.09
CA THR A 47 -0.42 10.62 -6.70
C THR A 47 -0.80 9.18 -6.39
N VAL A 48 -0.11 8.23 -7.02
CA VAL A 48 -0.19 6.80 -6.71
C VAL A 48 1.11 6.35 -6.07
N ILE A 49 1.00 5.67 -4.93
CA ILE A 49 2.11 5.00 -4.26
C ILE A 49 2.05 3.53 -4.62
N GLU A 50 3.15 2.99 -5.15
CA GLU A 50 3.24 1.56 -5.48
C GLU A 50 4.08 0.82 -4.45
N ALA A 51 3.53 -0.28 -3.91
CA ALA A 51 4.28 -1.24 -3.11
C ALA A 51 4.25 -2.62 -3.75
N GLN A 52 5.26 -3.43 -3.44
CA GLN A 52 5.30 -4.84 -3.82
C GLN A 52 5.60 -5.70 -2.61
N LEU A 53 4.84 -6.78 -2.49
CA LEU A 53 4.95 -7.76 -1.42
C LEU A 53 5.06 -9.16 -2.04
N PRO A 54 5.69 -10.13 -1.35
CA PRO A 54 5.49 -11.53 -1.67
C PRO A 54 4.00 -11.90 -1.59
N ALA A 55 3.50 -12.69 -2.55
CA ALA A 55 2.08 -13.05 -2.63
C ALA A 55 1.58 -13.81 -1.38
N HIS A 56 2.43 -14.65 -0.78
CA HIS A 56 2.09 -15.36 0.46
C HIS A 56 1.89 -14.38 1.63
N PHE A 57 2.77 -13.37 1.76
CA PHE A 57 2.66 -12.37 2.79
C PHE A 57 1.40 -11.53 2.61
N PHE A 58 1.08 -11.10 1.38
CA PHE A 58 -0.17 -10.40 1.08
C PHE A 58 -1.40 -11.22 1.50
N ALA A 59 -1.42 -12.53 1.19
CA ALA A 59 -2.50 -13.42 1.58
C ALA A 59 -2.64 -13.56 3.10
N GLU A 60 -1.52 -13.68 3.83
CA GLU A 60 -1.50 -13.74 5.30
C GLU A 60 -2.01 -12.45 5.95
N GLN A 61 -1.68 -11.29 5.39
CA GLN A 61 -2.16 -10.01 5.89
C GLN A 61 -3.65 -9.78 5.62
N GLY A 62 -4.21 -10.46 4.62
CA GLY A 62 -5.62 -10.36 4.27
C GLY A 62 -6.05 -8.95 3.84
N TYR A 63 -5.15 -8.19 3.21
CA TYR A 63 -5.46 -6.83 2.80
C TYR A 63 -6.59 -6.77 1.78
N GLN A 64 -7.42 -5.73 1.85
CA GLN A 64 -8.60 -5.53 1.00
C GLN A 64 -8.59 -4.15 0.35
N GLU A 65 -8.93 -4.09 -0.94
CA GLU A 65 -9.17 -2.81 -1.62
C GLU A 65 -10.24 -2.00 -0.88
N GLY A 66 -9.95 -0.71 -0.68
CA GLY A 66 -10.78 0.23 0.08
C GLY A 66 -10.38 0.43 1.54
N GLU A 67 -9.49 -0.40 2.12
CA GLU A 67 -9.01 -0.22 3.49
C GLU A 67 -7.86 0.80 3.61
N THR A 68 -7.53 1.19 4.84
CA THR A 68 -6.47 2.15 5.24
C THR A 68 -5.61 1.55 6.33
#